data_AF-V5GBQ0-F1
#
_entry.id   AF-V5GBQ0-F1
#
_cell.length_a   1.000
_cell.length_b   1.000
_cell.length_c   1.000
_cell.angle_alpha   90.00
_cell.angle_beta   90.00
_cell.angle_gamma   90.00
#
_symmetry.space_group_name_H-M   'P 1'
#
loop_
_entity.id
_entity.type
_entity.pdbx_description
1 polymer ?
#
loop_
_entity_poly.entity_id
_entity_poly.type
_entity_poly.pdbx_seq_one_letter_code
_entity_poly.pdbx_strand_id
1 'polypeptide(L)'
;DNRKVSTVSDDNSEVQNLEEMVQSVPVLPYYGVDFGTARHIVLIIGGETEGISAESYELAAELQGVRLNVPLSNEVDSLNTGTALGVIAFEIKLQLLKSQDEG
;
A
#
# COMPACT_ATOMS: atom_id res chain seq x y z
N ASP A 1 -21.32 -41.45 -22.97
CA ASP A 1 -21.21 -39.98 -22.97
C ASP A 1 -22.22 -39.35 -22.03
N ASN A 2 -21.75 -38.70 -20.96
CA ASN A 2 -22.07 -37.27 -20.79
C ASN A 2 -21.06 -36.63 -19.83
N ARG A 3 -20.43 -35.57 -20.33
CA ARG A 3 -19.27 -34.86 -19.79
C ARG A 3 -19.75 -33.79 -18.80
N LYS A 4 -19.01 -33.66 -17.70
CA LYS A 4 -18.96 -32.57 -16.71
C LYS A 4 -19.78 -31.31 -17.03
N VAL A 5 -20.61 -30.89 -16.08
CA VAL A 5 -20.81 -29.47 -15.74
C VAL A 5 -20.86 -29.34 -14.22
N SER A 6 -19.74 -28.89 -13.65
CA SER A 6 -19.66 -28.43 -12.26
C SER A 6 -18.43 -27.53 -12.15
N THR A 7 -18.63 -26.24 -12.36
CA THR A 7 -17.73 -25.15 -11.97
C THR A 7 -18.51 -23.85 -12.13
N VAL A 8 -19.25 -23.46 -11.10
CA VAL A 8 -19.75 -22.09 -10.89
C VAL A 8 -19.62 -21.81 -9.39
N SER A 9 -18.38 -21.75 -8.86
CA SER A 9 -18.16 -21.58 -7.41
C SER A 9 -16.78 -21.02 -7.00
N ASP A 10 -15.98 -20.37 -7.87
CA ASP A 10 -14.59 -20.01 -7.49
C ASP A 10 -14.25 -18.50 -7.49
N ASP A 11 -15.13 -17.61 -7.94
CA ASP A 11 -14.76 -16.19 -8.13
C ASP A 11 -14.95 -15.31 -6.86
N ASN A 12 -15.81 -15.74 -5.93
CA ASN A 12 -16.21 -14.90 -4.79
C ASN A 12 -15.24 -15.01 -3.60
N SER A 13 -14.48 -16.10 -3.49
CA SER A 13 -13.55 -16.36 -2.38
C SER A 13 -12.23 -15.59 -2.50
N GLU A 14 -11.74 -15.36 -3.72
CA GLU A 14 -10.48 -14.63 -3.94
C GLU A 14 -10.63 -13.15 -3.62
N VAL A 15 -11.76 -12.54 -4.03
CA VAL A 15 -12.06 -11.14 -3.74
C VAL A 15 -12.21 -10.89 -2.23
N GLN A 16 -12.90 -11.78 -1.52
CA GLN A 16 -13.04 -11.72 -0.07
C GLN A 16 -11.70 -11.83 0.65
N ASN A 17 -10.83 -12.71 0.20
CA ASN A 17 -9.49 -12.85 0.77
C ASN A 17 -8.65 -11.57 0.60
N LEU A 18 -8.72 -10.94 -0.58
CA LEU A 18 -8.01 -9.68 -0.82
C LEU A 18 -8.52 -8.54 0.08
N GLU A 19 -9.83 -8.38 0.23
CA GLU A 19 -10.40 -7.33 1.11
C GLU A 19 -9.97 -7.51 2.57
N GLU A 20 -9.97 -8.74 3.08
CA GLU A 20 -9.50 -9.07 4.42
C GLU A 20 -8.00 -8.74 4.58
N MET A 21 -7.17 -9.09 3.60
CA MET A 21 -5.75 -8.74 3.57
C MET A 21 -5.53 -7.23 3.57
N VAL A 22 -6.25 -6.50 2.71
CA VAL A 22 -6.19 -5.04 2.65
C VAL A 22 -6.55 -4.43 4.00
N GLN A 23 -7.60 -4.92 4.66
CA GLN A 23 -8.04 -4.44 5.97
C GLN A 23 -7.06 -4.79 7.09
N SER A 24 -6.31 -5.88 6.97
CA SER A 24 -5.30 -6.30 7.95
C SER A 24 -4.10 -5.34 8.02
N VAL A 25 -3.80 -4.63 6.93
CA VAL A 25 -2.70 -3.67 6.87
C VAL A 25 -3.22 -2.27 7.27
N PRO A 26 -2.70 -1.67 8.35
CA PRO A 26 -3.20 -0.38 8.84
C PRO A 26 -2.91 0.75 7.85
N VAL A 27 -3.77 1.77 7.85
CA VAL A 27 -3.59 2.99 7.03
C VAL A 27 -3.11 4.11 7.93
N LEU A 28 -2.05 4.80 7.52
CA LEU A 28 -1.54 5.99 8.18
C LEU A 28 -1.39 7.13 7.15
N PRO A 29 -1.58 8.40 7.55
CA PRO A 29 -1.16 9.51 6.70
C PRO A 29 0.35 9.43 6.49
N TYR A 30 0.83 9.77 5.29
CA TYR A 30 2.25 9.61 4.93
C TYR A 30 3.21 10.34 5.89
N TYR A 31 2.80 11.48 6.45
CA TYR A 31 3.58 12.25 7.43
C TYR A 31 3.49 11.72 8.87
N GLY A 32 2.65 10.71 9.13
CA GLY A 32 2.47 10.11 10.45
C GLY A 32 3.41 8.94 10.74
N VAL A 33 4.25 8.56 9.78
CA VAL A 33 5.24 7.49 9.92
C VAL A 33 6.61 8.11 10.20
N ASP A 34 7.30 7.56 11.18
CA ASP A 34 8.70 7.91 11.48
C ASP A 34 9.63 7.03 10.63
N PHE A 35 10.10 7.60 9.53
CA PHE A 35 11.09 7.00 8.64
C PHE A 35 12.53 7.23 9.11
N GLY A 36 12.76 8.20 9.99
CA GLY A 36 14.09 8.60 10.44
C GLY A 36 14.80 7.52 11.27
N THR A 37 14.03 6.71 11.99
CA THR A 37 14.53 5.61 12.83
C THR A 37 14.64 4.27 12.09
N ALA A 38 14.15 4.19 10.85
CA ALA A 38 14.14 2.95 10.09
C ALA A 38 15.53 2.60 9.51
N ARG A 39 15.99 1.36 9.73
CA ARG A 39 17.25 0.86 9.12
C ARG A 39 17.11 0.61 7.61
N HIS A 40 15.93 0.16 7.19
CA HIS A 40 15.60 -0.11 5.79
C HIS A 40 14.18 0.37 5.53
N ILE A 41 13.96 1.00 4.39
CA ILE A 41 12.64 1.48 3.96
C ILE A 41 12.34 0.81 2.62
N VAL A 42 11.19 0.15 2.56
CA VAL A 42 10.64 -0.46 1.34
C VAL A 42 9.33 0.26 1.03
N LEU A 43 9.25 0.85 -0.15
CA LEU A 43 8.05 1.51 -0.65
C LEU A 43 7.51 0.71 -1.83
N ILE A 44 6.28 0.21 -1.68
CA ILE A 44 5.58 -0.52 -2.74
C ILE A 44 4.62 0.45 -3.44
N ILE A 45 4.69 0.49 -4.77
CA ILE A 45 3.86 1.36 -5.61
C ILE A 45 3.05 0.48 -6.55
N GLY A 46 1.73 0.61 -6.48
CA GLY A 46 0.81 -0.09 -7.36
C GLY A 46 0.75 0.50 -8.77
N GLY A 47 0.13 -0.23 -9.70
CA GLY A 47 -0.23 0.27 -11.02
C GLY A 47 -1.25 1.41 -10.91
N GLU A 48 -1.26 2.34 -11.87
CA GLU A 48 -2.19 3.48 -11.86
C GLU A 48 -3.65 3.04 -11.99
N THR A 49 -3.90 1.95 -12.71
CA THR A 49 -5.26 1.39 -12.89
C THR A 49 -5.49 0.15 -12.05
N GLU A 50 -4.44 -0.64 -11.86
CA GLU A 50 -4.48 -1.97 -11.25
C GLU A 50 -4.34 -1.93 -9.73
N GLY A 51 -3.78 -0.84 -9.18
CA GLY A 51 -3.52 -0.72 -7.76
C GLY A 51 -2.40 -1.64 -7.28
N ILE A 52 -2.47 -2.03 -6.00
CA ILE A 52 -1.46 -2.85 -5.31
C ILE A 52 -1.89 -4.33 -5.38
N SER A 53 -0.95 -5.23 -5.68
CA SER A 53 -1.22 -6.66 -5.81
C SER A 53 -1.48 -7.33 -4.45
N ALA A 54 -2.11 -8.51 -4.46
CA ALA A 54 -2.38 -9.29 -3.24
C ALA A 54 -1.08 -9.67 -2.50
N GLU A 55 -0.05 -10.10 -3.24
CA GLU A 55 1.26 -10.49 -2.70
C GLU A 55 1.96 -9.30 -2.02
N SER A 56 1.69 -8.08 -2.49
CA SER A 56 2.22 -6.87 -1.87
C SER A 56 1.57 -6.60 -0.50
N TYR A 57 0.27 -6.89 -0.36
CA TYR A 57 -0.41 -6.82 0.94
C TYR A 57 0.03 -7.94 1.88
N GLU A 58 0.27 -9.14 1.37
CA GLU A 58 0.84 -10.24 2.14
C GLU A 58 2.20 -9.86 2.72
N LEU A 59 3.11 -9.37 1.86
CA LEU A 59 4.43 -8.89 2.29
C LEU A 59 4.34 -7.77 3.33
N ALA A 60 3.41 -6.83 3.14
CA ALA A 60 3.19 -5.76 4.10
C ALA A 60 2.68 -6.30 5.45
N ALA A 61 1.75 -7.25 5.46
CA ALA A 61 1.26 -7.87 6.69
C ALA A 61 2.37 -8.65 7.42
N GLU A 62 3.16 -9.44 6.69
CA GLU A 62 4.29 -10.22 7.24
C GLU A 62 5.36 -9.33 7.87
N LEU A 63 5.68 -8.20 7.23
CA LEU A 63 6.70 -7.26 7.69
C LEU A 63 6.15 -6.18 8.62
N GLN A 64 4.90 -6.28 9.05
CA GLN A 64 4.23 -5.26 9.89
C GLN A 64 4.29 -3.86 9.27
N GLY A 65 4.22 -3.81 7.94
CA GLY A 65 4.14 -2.60 7.15
C GLY A 65 2.80 -1.90 7.27
N VAL A 66 2.71 -0.75 6.60
CA VAL A 66 1.55 0.13 6.65
C VAL A 66 1.20 0.63 5.25
N ARG A 67 -0.07 0.97 5.04
CA ARG A 67 -0.54 1.66 3.84
C ARG A 67 -0.46 3.17 4.08
N LEU A 68 0.16 3.89 3.15
CA LEU A 68 0.30 5.34 3.25
C LEU A 68 -0.86 6.02 2.51
N ASN A 69 -1.52 6.93 3.20
CA ASN A 69 -2.52 7.84 2.63
C ASN A 69 -1.91 9.23 2.42
N VAL A 70 -2.16 9.82 1.26
CA VAL A 70 -1.96 11.26 1.03
C VAL A 70 -3.30 11.95 1.21
N PRO A 71 -3.51 12.74 2.28
CA PRO A 71 -4.80 13.40 2.48
C PRO A 71 -5.09 14.37 1.33
N LEU A 72 -6.29 14.22 0.75
CA LEU A 72 -6.77 15.09 -0.33
C LEU A 72 -7.86 16.02 0.18
N SER A 73 -8.02 17.15 -0.51
CA SER A 73 -9.09 18.12 -0.29
C SER A 73 -9.79 18.38 -1.63
N ASN A 74 -10.96 19.03 -1.59
CA ASN A 74 -11.72 19.45 -2.79
C ASN A 74 -12.27 18.31 -3.66
N GLU A 75 -12.78 17.24 -3.04
CA GLU A 75 -13.54 16.18 -3.73
C GLU A 75 -12.76 15.43 -4.83
N VAL A 76 -11.42 15.44 -4.77
CA VAL A 76 -10.58 14.63 -5.66
C VAL A 76 -10.40 13.23 -5.07
N ASP A 77 -10.67 12.20 -5.86
CA ASP A 77 -10.59 10.79 -5.42
C ASP A 77 -9.14 10.32 -5.19
N SER A 78 -8.22 10.69 -6.09
CA SER A 78 -6.81 10.27 -6.02
C SER A 78 -5.86 11.23 -6.73
N LEU A 79 -4.57 11.12 -6.40
CA LEU A 79 -3.50 11.69 -7.21
C LEU A 79 -3.05 10.64 -8.23
N ASN A 80 -2.45 11.08 -9.34
CA ASN A 80 -1.70 10.16 -10.17
C ASN A 80 -0.57 9.52 -9.33
N THR A 81 -0.25 8.27 -9.64
CA THR A 81 0.71 7.46 -8.89
C THR A 81 2.09 8.13 -8.80
N GLY A 82 2.53 8.82 -9.85
CA GLY A 82 3.81 9.54 -9.87
C GLY A 82 3.86 10.70 -8.89
N THR A 83 2.79 11.48 -8.77
CA THR A 83 2.69 12.58 -7.81
C THR A 83 2.57 12.05 -6.38
N ALA A 84 1.78 11.00 -6.14
CA ALA A 84 1.71 10.36 -4.82
C ALA A 84 3.09 9.84 -4.37
N LEU A 85 3.80 9.14 -5.26
CA LEU A 85 5.18 8.69 -5.04
C LEU A 85 6.10 9.87 -4.72
N GLY A 86 6.01 10.96 -5.50
CA GLY A 86 6.81 12.16 -5.27
C GLY A 86 6.61 12.72 -3.86
N VAL A 87 5.36 12.94 -3.44
CA VAL A 87 5.03 13.44 -2.10
C VAL A 87 5.63 12.56 -1.00
N ILE A 88 5.41 11.24 -1.08
CA ILE A 88 5.87 10.28 -0.07
C ILE A 88 7.41 10.21 -0.05
N ALA A 89 8.07 10.14 -1.22
CA ALA A 89 9.51 10.05 -1.31
C ALA A 89 10.22 11.30 -0.77
N PHE A 90 9.66 12.49 -1.02
CA PHE A 90 10.21 13.73 -0.47
C PHE A 90 10.06 13.81 1.05
N GLU A 91 8.96 13.33 1.63
CA GLU A 91 8.80 13.25 3.08
C GLU A 91 9.82 12.29 3.71
N ILE A 92 9.96 11.09 3.15
CA ILE A 92 10.98 10.12 3.61
C ILE A 92 12.36 10.76 3.59
N LYS A 93 12.75 11.40 2.48
CA LYS A 93 14.02 12.10 2.36
C LYS A 93 14.16 13.20 3.41
N LEU A 94 13.12 13.99 3.65
CA LEU A 94 13.12 15.07 4.63
C LEU A 94 13.39 14.54 6.05
N GLN A 95 12.73 13.46 6.46
CA GLN A 95 12.95 12.86 7.77
C GLN A 95 14.36 12.26 7.90
N LEU A 96 14.85 11.54 6.89
CA LEU A 96 16.21 10.98 6.91
C LEU A 96 17.29 12.05 7.04
N LEU A 97 17.13 13.21 6.39
CA LEU A 97 18.07 14.33 6.54
C LEU A 97 18.04 14.91 7.95
N LYS A 98 16.85 15.12 8.52
CA LYS A 98 16.72 15.63 9.91
C LYS A 98 17.36 14.68 10.92
N SER A 99 17.20 13.37 10.74
CA SER A 99 17.82 12.37 11.62
C SER A 99 19.35 12.29 11.49
N GLN A 100 19.94 12.79 10.39
CA GLN A 100 21.39 12.90 10.22
C GLN A 100 21.96 14.15 10.90
N ASP A 101 21.20 15.24 10.95
CA ASP A 101 21.62 16.49 11.59
C ASP A 101 21.54 16.44 13.13
N GLU A 102 20.79 15.48 13.69
CA GLU A 102 20.64 15.26 15.14
C GLU A 102 21.64 14.24 15.75
N GLY A 103 22.58 13.71 14.94
CA GLY A 103 23.65 12.79 15.36
C GLY A 103 25.01 13.45 15.49
#